data_AF-A0A9J6FHF0-F1
#
_entry.id   AF-A0A9J6FHF0-F1
#
_cell.length_a   1.000
_cell.length_b   1.000
_cell.length_c   1.000
_cell.angle_alpha   90.00
_cell.angle_beta   90.00
_cell.angle_gamma   90.00
#
_symmetry.space_group_name_H-M   'P 1'
#
loop_
_entity.id
_entity.type
_entity.pdbx_description
1 polymer ?
#
loop_
_entity_poly.entity_id
_entity_poly.type
_entity_poly.pdbx_seq_one_letter_code
_entity_poly.pdbx_strand_id
1 'polypeptide(L)'
;MSTGCSCLRILLKSFGSVIKSNITAPPGVGVDIPREERYNKCMSCYNELLSIRAFLLKRQTMQGKLGHLFREMQILMQCLE
;
A
#
# COMPACT_ATOMS: atom_id res chain seq x y z
N MET A 1 -8.85 12.59 -10.61
CA MET A 1 -7.53 12.03 -10.19
C MET A 1 -7.13 12.44 -8.76
N SER A 2 -7.46 13.64 -8.25
CA SER A 2 -7.08 14.01 -6.87
C SER A 2 -7.76 13.14 -5.79
N THR A 3 -9.05 12.81 -5.96
CA THR A 3 -9.79 11.97 -4.99
C THR A 3 -9.14 10.60 -4.77
N GLY A 4 -8.69 9.95 -5.85
CA GLY A 4 -8.00 8.65 -5.76
C GLY A 4 -6.70 8.73 -4.96
N CYS A 5 -5.92 9.79 -5.17
CA CYS A 5 -4.70 10.03 -4.38
C CYS A 5 -5.02 10.37 -2.92
N SER A 6 -6.06 11.16 -2.65
CA SER A 6 -6.52 11.44 -1.28
C SER A 6 -6.95 10.16 -0.55
N CYS A 7 -7.70 9.28 -1.21
CA CYS A 7 -8.08 7.98 -0.66
C CYS A 7 -6.85 7.11 -0.40
N LEU A 8 -5.94 7.01 -1.36
CA LEU A 8 -4.69 6.25 -1.22
C LEU A 8 -3.85 6.75 -0.02
N ARG A 9 -3.76 8.07 0.15
CA ARG A 9 -3.06 8.69 1.30
C ARG A 9 -3.67 8.29 2.62
N ILE A 10 -4.99 8.32 2.73
CA ILE A 10 -5.70 7.90 3.96
C ILE A 10 -5.44 6.42 4.22
N LEU A 11 -5.58 5.59 3.19
CA LEU A 11 -5.35 4.15 3.29
C LEU A 11 -3.93 3.83 3.77
N LEU A 12 -2.91 4.41 3.13
CA LEU A 12 -1.50 4.17 3.52
C LEU A 12 -1.21 4.65 4.94
N LYS A 13 -1.76 5.79 5.37
CA LYS A 13 -1.57 6.31 6.72
C LYS A 13 -2.27 5.48 7.80
N SER A 14 -3.47 4.99 7.52
CA SER A 14 -4.26 4.22 8.49
C SER A 14 -3.88 2.74 8.53
N PHE A 15 -3.60 2.14 7.38
CA PHE A 15 -3.43 0.69 7.24
C PHE A 15 -2.04 0.25 6.80
N GLY A 16 -1.14 1.15 6.37
CA GLY A 16 0.19 0.76 5.86
C GLY A 16 0.99 -0.09 6.85
N SER A 17 1.06 0.34 8.12
CA SER A 17 1.74 -0.43 9.17
C SER A 17 1.05 -1.76 9.50
N VAL A 18 -0.30 -1.80 9.46
CA VAL A 18 -1.08 -3.03 9.69
C VAL A 18 -0.82 -4.03 8.56
N ILE A 19 -0.85 -3.59 7.31
CA ILE A 19 -0.58 -4.44 6.15
C ILE A 19 0.84 -5.01 6.27
N LYS A 20 1.85 -4.13 6.48
CA LYS A 20 3.25 -4.55 6.61
C LYS A 20 3.45 -5.57 7.72
N SER A 21 2.96 -5.27 8.93
CA SER A 21 3.13 -6.16 10.09
C SER A 21 2.47 -7.53 9.90
N ASN A 22 1.31 -7.60 9.24
CA ASN A 22 0.65 -8.88 8.98
C ASN A 22 1.36 -9.70 7.90
N ILE A 23 1.90 -9.09 6.85
CA ILE A 23 2.60 -9.83 5.78
C ILE A 23 4.01 -10.28 6.18
N THR A 24 4.69 -9.54 7.08
CA THR A 24 6.02 -9.91 7.59
C THR A 24 5.98 -10.76 8.85
N ALA A 25 4.79 -11.00 9.42
CA ALA A 25 4.65 -11.82 10.61
C ALA A 25 5.13 -13.26 10.32
N PRO A 26 5.83 -13.90 11.26
CA PRO A 26 6.21 -15.30 11.11
C PRO A 26 4.95 -16.18 10.98
N PRO A 27 5.05 -17.32 10.28
CA PRO A 27 3.94 -18.25 10.19
C PRO A 27 3.48 -18.69 11.58
N GLY A 28 2.17 -18.75 11.78
CA GLY A 28 1.60 -19.30 13.01
C GLY A 28 1.88 -20.79 13.13
N VAL A 29 2.07 -21.28 14.35
CA VAL A 29 2.10 -22.73 14.63
C VAL A 29 0.68 -23.15 15.01
N GLY A 30 0.10 -24.08 14.25
CA GLY A 30 -1.27 -24.56 14.43
C GLY A 30 -2.27 -23.97 13.43
N VAL A 31 -3.55 -24.29 13.60
CA VAL A 31 -4.64 -23.86 12.72
C VAL A 31 -5.31 -22.61 13.31
N ASP A 32 -4.91 -21.43 12.83
CA ASP A 32 -5.50 -20.14 13.21
C ASP A 32 -6.13 -19.48 11.98
N ILE A 33 -7.36 -19.91 11.68
CA ILE A 33 -8.13 -19.48 10.49
C ILE A 33 -8.29 -17.96 10.44
N PRO A 34 -8.67 -17.25 11.53
CA PRO A 34 -8.77 -15.79 11.52
C PRO A 34 -7.46 -15.09 11.17
N ARG A 35 -6.31 -15.64 11.59
CA ARG A 35 -5.00 -15.09 11.25
C ARG A 35 -4.66 -15.30 9.78
N GLU A 36 -4.92 -16.48 9.22
CA GLU A 36 -4.75 -16.76 7.79
C GLU A 36 -5.64 -15.84 6.93
N GLU A 37 -6.91 -15.65 7.29
CA GLU A 37 -7.78 -14.70 6.60
C GLU A 37 -7.23 -13.28 6.63
N ARG A 38 -6.68 -12.85 7.77
CA ARG A 38 -6.09 -11.51 7.93
C ARG A 38 -4.86 -11.35 7.06
N TYR A 39 -3.99 -12.36 7.03
CA TYR A 39 -2.83 -12.41 6.15
C TYR A 39 -3.25 -12.32 4.68
N ASN A 40 -4.20 -13.16 4.24
CA ASN A 40 -4.68 -13.19 2.86
C ASN A 40 -5.28 -11.85 2.43
N LYS A 41 -6.07 -11.20 3.29
CA LYS A 41 -6.61 -9.85 3.04
C LYS A 41 -5.49 -8.80 2.92
N CYS A 42 -4.53 -8.80 3.85
CA CYS A 42 -3.38 -7.87 3.82
C CYS A 42 -2.50 -8.10 2.58
N MET A 43 -2.27 -9.35 2.20
CA MET A 43 -1.49 -9.73 1.04
C MET A 43 -2.18 -9.29 -0.26
N SER A 44 -3.50 -9.46 -0.36
CA SER A 44 -4.28 -8.95 -1.50
C SER A 44 -4.20 -7.43 -1.61
N CYS A 45 -4.38 -6.70 -0.49
CA CYS A 45 -4.19 -5.25 -0.49
C CYS A 45 -2.77 -4.85 -0.89
N TYR A 46 -1.74 -5.55 -0.39
CA TYR A 46 -0.35 -5.29 -0.73
C TYR A 46 -0.10 -5.45 -2.25
N ASN A 47 -0.63 -6.50 -2.87
CA ASN A 47 -0.52 -6.72 -4.31
C ASN A 47 -1.18 -5.62 -5.15
N GLU A 48 -2.36 -5.15 -4.74
CA GLU A 48 -2.99 -4.00 -5.39
C GLU A 48 -2.18 -2.71 -5.20
N LEU A 49 -1.64 -2.47 -4.00
CA LEU A 49 -0.78 -1.32 -3.72
C LEU A 49 0.51 -1.35 -4.56
N LEU A 50 1.10 -2.52 -4.79
CA LEU A 50 2.24 -2.68 -5.70
C LEU A 50 1.87 -2.33 -7.16
N SER A 51 0.68 -2.73 -7.60
CA SER A 51 0.17 -2.38 -8.93
C SER A 51 -0.01 -0.87 -9.09
N ILE A 52 -0.54 -0.20 -8.06
CA ILE A 52 -0.65 1.26 -8.00
C ILE A 52 0.74 1.91 -7.97
N ARG A 53 1.71 1.36 -7.23
CA ARG A 53 3.10 1.85 -7.18
C ARG A 53 3.72 1.85 -8.57
N ALA A 54 3.58 0.75 -9.32
CA ALA A 54 4.08 0.64 -10.68
C ALA A 54 3.45 1.70 -11.61
N PHE A 55 2.16 1.99 -11.44
CA PHE A 55 1.48 3.06 -12.16
C PHE A 55 2.02 4.45 -11.80
N LEU A 56 2.24 4.73 -10.51
CA LEU A 56 2.78 6.00 -10.02
C LEU A 56 4.21 6.24 -10.53
N LEU A 57 5.06 5.21 -10.51
CA LEU A 57 6.44 5.27 -11.01
C LEU A 57 6.51 5.66 -12.49
N LYS A 58 5.56 5.20 -13.32
CA LYS A 58 5.49 5.57 -14.74
C LYS A 58 5.08 7.03 -14.96
N ARG A 59 4.46 7.68 -13.96
CA ARG A 59 3.90 9.03 -14.05
C ARG A 59 4.61 10.07 -13.18
N GLN A 60 5.63 9.69 -12.42
CA GLN A 60 6.38 10.59 -11.54
C GLN A 60 7.19 11.68 -12.27
N THR A 61 7.46 11.47 -13.56
CA THR A 61 8.16 12.41 -14.45
C THR A 61 7.23 13.48 -15.03
N MET A 62 5.92 13.35 -14.82
CA MET A 62 4.97 14.40 -15.20
C MET A 62 5.28 15.69 -14.42
N GLN A 63 5.24 16.83 -15.10
CA GLN A 63 5.46 18.13 -14.46
C GLN A 63 4.14 18.72 -13.92
N GLY A 64 4.26 19.70 -13.03
CA GLY A 64 3.13 20.41 -12.43
C GLY A 64 2.51 19.68 -11.23
N LYS A 65 1.35 20.18 -10.78
CA LYS A 65 0.70 19.77 -9.53
C LYS A 65 0.45 18.26 -9.42
N LEU A 66 0.13 17.61 -10.53
CA LEU A 66 -0.13 16.17 -10.57
C LEU A 66 1.15 15.35 -10.35
N GLY A 67 2.27 15.80 -10.90
CA GLY A 67 3.58 15.19 -10.69
C GLY A 67 4.04 15.26 -9.24
N HIS A 68 3.84 16.42 -8.59
CA HIS A 68 4.10 16.58 -7.16
C HIS A 68 3.27 15.61 -6.32
N LEU A 69 1.98 15.47 -6.63
CA LEU A 69 1.08 14.55 -5.94
C LEU A 69 1.55 13.09 -6.07
N PHE A 70 1.99 12.67 -7.26
CA PHE A 70 2.50 11.31 -7.48
C PHE A 70 3.81 11.04 -6.74
N ARG A 71 4.71 12.03 -6.66
CA ARG A 71 5.93 11.93 -5.85
C ARG A 71 5.63 11.82 -4.35
N GLU A 72 4.69 12.60 -3.83
CA GLU A 72 4.24 12.48 -2.44
C GLU A 72 3.68 11.07 -2.15
N MET A 73 2.85 10.54 -3.04
CA MET A 73 2.32 9.17 -2.89
C MET A 73 3.42 8.11 -2.95
N GLN A 74 4.43 8.29 -3.81
CA GLN A 74 5.54 7.36 -3.92
C GLN A 74 6.39 7.31 -2.65
N ILE A 75 6.60 8.46 -1.99
CA ILE A 75 7.25 8.54 -0.68
C ILE A 75 6.39 7.84 0.38
N LEU A 76 5.08 8.10 0.41
CA LEU A 76 4.18 7.45 1.37
C LEU A 76 4.14 5.92 1.21
N MET A 77 4.28 5.41 -0.01
CA MET A 77 4.33 3.97 -0.27
C MET A 77 5.59 3.28 0.26
N GLN A 78 6.64 4.02 0.63
CA GLN A 78 7.82 3.45 1.30
C GLN A 78 7.49 2.89 2.69
N CYS A 79 6.33 3.23 3.28
CA CYS A 79 5.90 2.62 4.54
C CYS A 79 5.62 1.11 4.44
N LEU A 80 5.50 0.59 3.22
CA LEU A 80 5.29 -0.82 2.92
C LEU A 80 6.61 -1.59 2.72
N GLU A 81 7.75 -0.89 2.60
CA GLU A 81 9.12 -1.44 2.54
C GLU A 81 9.63 -1.70 3.96
#